data_AF-A0A6L3IIV1-F1
#
_entry.id   AF-A0A6L3IIV1-F1
#
_cell.length_a   1.000
_cell.length_b   1.000
_cell.length_c   1.000
_cell.angle_alpha   90.00
_cell.angle_beta   90.00
_cell.angle_gamma   90.00
#
_symmetry.space_group_name_H-M   'P 1'
#
loop_
_entity.id
_entity.type
_entity.pdbx_description
1 polymer ?
#
loop_
_entity_poly.entity_id
_entity_poly.type
_entity_poly.pdbx_seq_one_letter_code
_entity_poly.pdbx_strand_id
1 'polypeptide(L)'
;MTNIFHIKEDNVICCKCGSTDVTCEAMINPNTKDFDHYTDDSFQYGWCDNCKTGVVISDTSEVKKGISQKYKEFTETYNTEPQLALCRIIWKDDMKETEVSIALENIPEEHDDTIFFYCDSLSDFMALAEYGGEDFIVTECFNFTNLENEE
;
A
#
# COMPACT_ATOMS: atom_id res chain seq x y z
N MET A 1 -25.39 -25.31 6.16
CA MET A 1 -25.03 -23.87 6.10
C MET A 1 -23.68 -23.81 5.44
N THR A 2 -23.65 -23.58 4.14
CA THR A 2 -22.40 -23.38 3.40
C THR A 2 -21.92 -21.99 3.80
N ASN A 3 -20.86 -21.90 4.61
CA ASN A 3 -20.17 -20.63 4.81
C ASN A 3 -19.61 -20.24 3.44
N ILE A 4 -20.34 -19.36 2.76
CA ILE A 4 -19.80 -18.54 1.69
C ILE A 4 -18.87 -17.58 2.43
N PHE A 5 -17.64 -18.02 2.67
CA PHE A 5 -16.55 -17.08 2.84
C PHE A 5 -16.63 -16.21 1.60
N HIS A 6 -16.98 -14.93 1.79
CA HIS A 6 -16.73 -13.95 0.76
C HIS A 6 -15.24 -14.04 0.52
N ILE A 7 -14.84 -14.70 -0.58
CA ILE A 7 -13.49 -14.57 -1.10
C ILE A 7 -13.45 -13.13 -1.55
N LYS A 8 -13.07 -12.26 -0.63
CA LYS A 8 -12.56 -10.94 -0.94
C LYS A 8 -11.43 -11.24 -1.93
N GLU A 9 -11.39 -10.54 -3.06
CA GLU A 9 -10.30 -10.67 -4.03
C GLU A 9 -9.05 -10.08 -3.37
N ASP A 10 -8.48 -10.83 -2.43
CA ASP A 10 -7.27 -10.51 -1.71
C ASP A 10 -6.13 -10.68 -2.71
N ASN A 11 -5.51 -9.56 -3.07
CA ASN A 11 -4.43 -9.52 -4.05
C ASN A 11 -3.13 -9.20 -3.32
N VAL A 12 -2.72 -10.16 -2.49
CA VAL A 12 -1.49 -10.08 -1.70
C VAL A 12 -0.31 -10.46 -2.57
N ILE A 13 0.64 -9.54 -2.70
CA ILE A 13 1.84 -9.71 -3.53
C ILE A 13 3.11 -9.66 -2.70
N CYS A 14 4.15 -10.32 -3.18
CA CYS A 14 5.52 -10.07 -2.75
C CYS A 14 5.99 -8.72 -3.30
N CYS A 15 6.38 -7.80 -2.43
CA CYS A 15 6.85 -6.47 -2.87
C CYS A 15 8.16 -6.54 -3.68
N LYS A 16 8.93 -7.63 -3.56
CA LYS A 16 10.18 -7.83 -4.29
C LYS A 16 10.02 -8.30 -5.74
N CYS A 17 9.03 -9.15 -6.01
CA CYS A 17 8.92 -9.83 -7.30
C CYS A 17 7.53 -9.85 -7.92
N GLY A 18 6.51 -9.36 -7.20
CA GLY A 18 5.12 -9.31 -7.66
C GLY A 18 4.39 -10.64 -7.64
N SER A 19 5.05 -11.74 -7.24
CA SER A 19 4.40 -13.04 -7.12
C SER A 19 3.34 -13.02 -6.02
N THR A 20 2.22 -13.69 -6.26
CA THR A 20 1.17 -13.99 -5.27
C THR A 20 1.43 -15.30 -4.52
N ASP A 21 2.50 -16.03 -4.86
CA ASP A 21 2.95 -17.23 -4.15
C ASP A 21 3.68 -16.83 -2.86
N VAL A 22 2.89 -16.33 -1.91
CA VAL A 22 3.33 -15.85 -0.60
C VAL A 22 2.51 -16.50 0.50
N THR A 23 3.12 -16.65 1.68
CA THR A 23 2.46 -17.10 2.89
C THR A 23 2.77 -16.15 4.04
N CYS A 24 1.80 -15.91 4.90
CA CYS A 24 1.93 -15.08 6.09
C CYS A 24 1.98 -15.91 7.37
N GLU A 25 2.39 -15.26 8.47
CA GLU A 25 2.29 -15.85 9.80
C GLU A 25 0.84 -15.85 10.30
N ALA A 26 0.49 -16.80 11.15
CA ALA A 26 -0.83 -16.92 11.77
C ALA A 26 -0.72 -17.54 13.16
N MET A 27 -1.67 -17.21 14.04
CA MET A 27 -1.76 -17.83 15.36
C MET A 27 -2.40 -19.22 15.23
N ILE A 28 -1.64 -20.25 15.59
CA ILE A 28 -2.08 -21.65 15.57
C ILE A 28 -2.15 -22.17 17.00
N ASN A 29 -3.26 -22.80 17.38
CA ASN A 29 -3.36 -23.49 18.66
C ASN A 29 -2.37 -24.67 18.69
N PRO A 30 -1.35 -24.67 19.58
CA PRO A 30 -0.30 -25.67 19.53
C PRO A 30 -0.76 -27.08 19.93
N ASN A 31 -1.87 -27.20 20.66
CA ASN A 31 -2.39 -28.48 21.14
C ASN A 31 -3.32 -29.14 20.10
N THR A 32 -4.20 -28.36 19.46
CA THR A 32 -5.17 -28.89 18.50
C THR A 32 -4.71 -28.80 17.05
N LYS A 33 -3.72 -27.95 16.77
CA LYS A 33 -3.26 -27.58 15.42
C LYS A 33 -4.29 -26.78 14.61
N ASP A 34 -5.34 -26.29 15.28
CA ASP A 34 -6.34 -25.46 14.64
C ASP A 34 -5.82 -24.03 14.43
N PHE A 35 -6.21 -23.44 13.31
CA PHE A 35 -6.06 -22.01 13.06
C PHE A 35 -6.96 -21.22 14.03
N ASP A 36 -6.41 -20.17 14.62
CA ASP A 36 -7.14 -19.24 15.49
C ASP A 36 -7.49 -17.97 14.72
N HIS A 37 -6.49 -17.13 14.45
CA HIS A 37 -6.63 -15.87 13.71
C HIS A 37 -5.27 -15.40 13.15
N TYR A 38 -5.31 -14.42 12.25
CA TYR A 38 -4.15 -13.62 11.85
C TYR A 38 -3.92 -12.51 12.87
N THR A 39 -2.65 -12.20 13.14
CA THR A 39 -2.27 -11.01 13.93
C THR A 39 -2.35 -9.74 13.07
N ASP A 40 -2.35 -8.59 13.73
CA ASP A 40 -2.49 -7.28 13.07
C ASP A 40 -1.38 -7.02 12.01
N ASP A 41 -0.18 -7.57 12.20
CA ASP A 41 0.97 -7.42 11.29
C ASP A 41 1.17 -8.61 10.33
N SER A 42 0.29 -9.61 10.36
CA SER A 42 0.45 -10.84 9.55
C SER A 42 0.54 -10.55 8.05
N PHE A 43 -0.09 -9.48 7.57
CA PHE A 43 -0.09 -9.11 6.16
C PHE A 43 0.97 -8.07 5.76
N GLN A 44 1.92 -7.78 6.65
CA GLN A 44 3.05 -6.90 6.35
C GLN A 44 4.31 -7.70 5.98
N TYR A 45 4.50 -8.87 6.58
CA TYR A 45 5.67 -9.73 6.35
C TYR A 45 5.25 -11.17 6.07
N GLY A 46 5.93 -11.80 5.12
CA GLY A 46 5.64 -13.18 4.74
C GLY A 46 6.80 -13.90 4.08
N TRP A 47 6.64 -15.18 3.84
CA TRP A 47 7.53 -15.98 3.03
C TRP A 47 7.09 -15.93 1.57
N CYS A 48 7.99 -15.55 0.65
CA CYS A 48 7.73 -15.65 -0.78
C CYS A 48 8.42 -16.87 -1.36
N ASP A 49 7.64 -17.73 -2.00
CA ASP A 49 8.17 -18.96 -2.59
C ASP A 49 8.91 -18.74 -3.91
N ASN A 50 8.69 -17.65 -4.62
CA ASN A 50 9.53 -17.31 -5.77
C ASN A 50 10.92 -16.80 -5.32
N CYS A 51 10.94 -15.92 -4.32
CA CYS A 51 12.19 -15.33 -3.80
C CYS A 51 12.96 -16.28 -2.88
N LYS A 52 12.29 -17.31 -2.32
CA LYS A 52 12.84 -18.25 -1.34
C LYS A 52 13.43 -17.56 -0.11
N THR A 53 12.75 -16.50 0.36
CA THR A 53 13.13 -15.73 1.54
C THR A 53 11.91 -15.05 2.17
N GLY A 54 12.06 -14.61 3.42
CA GLY A 54 11.16 -13.65 4.03
C GLY A 54 11.21 -12.31 3.29
N VAL A 55 10.06 -11.70 3.07
CA VAL A 55 9.85 -10.47 2.31
C VAL A 55 8.75 -9.62 2.94
N VAL A 56 8.70 -8.35 2.56
CA VAL A 56 7.50 -7.53 2.73
C VAL A 56 6.46 -7.98 1.71
N ILE A 57 5.22 -8.11 2.15
CA ILE A 57 4.05 -8.40 1.32
C ILE A 57 3.04 -7.25 1.41
N SER A 58 2.18 -7.12 0.42
CA SER A 58 1.17 -6.07 0.40
C SER A 58 -0.14 -6.58 -0.19
N ASP A 59 -1.25 -6.44 0.55
CA ASP A 59 -2.61 -6.57 0.01
C ASP A 59 -2.94 -5.31 -0.80
N THR A 60 -2.68 -5.36 -2.10
CA THR A 60 -2.89 -4.22 -3.00
C THR A 60 -4.34 -3.74 -3.02
N SER A 61 -5.31 -4.65 -2.80
CA SER A 61 -6.73 -4.32 -2.73
C SER A 61 -7.05 -3.52 -1.47
N GLU A 62 -6.47 -3.89 -0.33
CA GLU A 62 -6.62 -3.15 0.92
C GLU A 62 -5.96 -1.77 0.86
N VAL A 63 -4.74 -1.68 0.33
CA VAL A 63 -4.04 -0.40 0.15
C VAL A 63 -4.86 0.56 -0.72
N LYS A 64 -5.32 0.11 -1.88
CA LYS A 64 -6.17 0.92 -2.79
C LYS A 64 -7.48 1.34 -2.13
N LYS A 65 -8.07 0.48 -1.30
CA LYS A 65 -9.27 0.82 -0.52
C LYS A 65 -8.97 1.90 0.53
N GLY A 66 -7.85 1.80 1.24
CA GLY A 66 -7.39 2.81 2.19
C GLY A 66 -7.14 4.17 1.52
N ILE A 67 -6.47 4.18 0.37
CA ILE A 67 -6.28 5.35 -0.49
C ILE A 67 -7.65 5.97 -0.85
N SER A 68 -8.57 5.16 -1.38
CA SER A 68 -9.90 5.61 -1.81
C SER A 68 -10.68 6.24 -0.66
N GLN A 69 -10.61 5.64 0.54
CA GLN A 69 -11.30 6.14 1.71
C GLN A 69 -10.75 7.50 2.16
N LYS A 70 -9.42 7.63 2.28
CA LYS A 70 -8.77 8.88 2.68
C LYS A 70 -9.00 10.00 1.67
N TYR A 71 -9.00 9.67 0.37
CA TYR A 71 -9.30 10.64 -0.68
C TYR A 71 -10.72 11.18 -0.54
N LYS A 72 -11.68 10.28 -0.27
CA LYS A 72 -13.07 10.65 -0.01
C LYS A 72 -13.19 11.54 1.23
N GLU A 73 -12.55 11.16 2.35
CA GLU A 73 -12.55 11.96 3.58
C GLU A 73 -11.99 13.36 3.36
N PHE A 74 -10.90 13.49 2.59
CA PHE A 74 -10.31 14.77 2.22
C PHE A 74 -11.26 15.62 1.37
N THR A 75 -11.77 15.05 0.28
CA THR A 75 -12.67 15.78 -0.64
C THR A 75 -13.98 16.20 0.03
N GLU A 76 -14.53 15.39 0.94
CA GLU A 76 -15.70 15.76 1.75
C GLU A 76 -15.41 16.88 2.75
N THR A 77 -14.18 16.94 3.29
CA THR A 77 -13.78 17.94 4.30
C THR A 77 -13.44 19.28 3.67
N TYR A 78 -12.66 19.28 2.58
CA TYR A 78 -12.11 20.50 1.97
C TYR A 78 -12.82 20.93 0.69
N ASN A 79 -13.72 20.09 0.16
CA ASN A 79 -14.48 20.36 -1.07
C ASN A 79 -13.57 20.72 -2.26
N THR A 80 -12.40 20.07 -2.33
CA THR A 80 -11.39 20.19 -3.38
C THR A 80 -10.64 18.86 -3.51
N GLU A 81 -10.04 18.62 -4.67
CA GLU A 81 -9.11 17.51 -4.87
C GLU A 81 -7.78 17.79 -4.16
N PRO A 82 -7.12 16.76 -3.61
CA PRO A 82 -5.81 16.89 -2.99
C PRO A 82 -4.69 17.00 -4.03
N GLN A 83 -3.66 17.76 -3.69
CA GLN A 83 -2.49 17.94 -4.56
C GLN A 83 -1.37 16.95 -4.23
N LEU A 84 -1.25 16.56 -2.96
CA LEU A 84 -0.18 15.71 -2.44
C LEU A 84 -0.74 14.53 -1.64
N ALA A 85 -0.03 13.41 -1.69
CA ALA A 85 -0.24 12.24 -0.85
C ALA A 85 1.03 11.92 -0.06
N LEU A 86 0.95 11.92 1.27
CA LEU A 86 2.03 11.45 2.12
C LEU A 86 1.88 9.95 2.32
N CYS A 87 2.89 9.20 1.93
CA CYS A 87 2.79 7.75 1.77
C CYS A 87 4.01 7.04 2.33
N ARG A 88 3.83 5.74 2.56
CA ARG A 88 4.91 4.79 2.77
C ARG A 88 5.15 4.00 1.49
N ILE A 89 6.42 3.90 1.11
CA ILE A 89 6.87 3.03 0.03
C ILE A 89 7.84 1.97 0.54
N ILE A 90 7.92 0.88 -0.21
CA ILE A 90 8.93 -0.17 -0.07
C ILE A 90 9.73 -0.26 -1.36
N TRP A 91 11.06 -0.18 -1.26
CA TRP A 91 11.98 -0.39 -2.39
C TRP A 91 12.05 -1.87 -2.76
N LYS A 92 12.00 -2.21 -4.05
CA LYS A 92 11.93 -3.59 -4.54
C LYS A 92 13.24 -4.38 -4.36
N ASP A 93 14.37 -3.71 -4.29
CA ASP A 93 15.68 -4.33 -4.23
C ASP A 93 16.05 -4.79 -2.80
N ASP A 94 16.01 -3.86 -1.85
CA ASP A 94 16.47 -4.02 -0.47
C ASP A 94 15.33 -4.13 0.56
N MET A 95 14.07 -3.98 0.13
CA MET A 95 12.87 -4.00 0.97
C MET A 95 12.84 -2.87 2.03
N LYS A 96 13.63 -1.81 1.83
CA LYS A 96 13.66 -0.68 2.77
C LYS A 96 12.36 0.13 2.68
N GLU A 97 11.87 0.50 3.84
CA GLU A 97 10.73 1.39 4.00
C GLU A 97 11.17 2.86 3.93
N THR A 98 10.40 3.71 3.26
CA THR A 98 10.63 5.16 3.20
C THR A 98 9.30 5.90 3.15
N GLU A 99 9.19 6.98 3.92
CA GLU A 99 8.07 7.90 3.82
C GLU A 99 8.37 8.97 2.78
N VAL A 100 7.41 9.22 1.89
CA VAL A 100 7.57 10.09 0.72
C VAL A 100 6.32 10.91 0.45
N SER A 101 6.50 12.07 -0.16
CA SER A 101 5.42 12.90 -0.70
C SER A 101 5.29 12.67 -2.20
N ILE A 102 4.11 12.23 -2.64
CA ILE A 102 3.80 12.00 -4.06
C ILE A 102 2.82 13.07 -4.52
N ALA A 103 3.15 13.75 -5.61
CA ALA A 103 2.26 14.70 -6.24
C ALA A 103 1.21 13.99 -7.10
N LEU A 104 -0.04 14.46 -7.02
CA LEU A 104 -1.18 13.94 -7.79
C LEU A 104 -1.55 14.82 -8.99
N GLU A 105 -0.85 15.95 -9.12
CA GLU A 105 -0.95 16.88 -10.23
C GLU A 105 0.40 17.56 -10.47
N ASN A 106 0.46 18.44 -11.46
CA ASN A 106 1.67 19.22 -11.71
C ASN A 106 1.82 20.34 -10.68
N ILE A 107 2.86 20.22 -9.84
CA ILE A 107 3.18 21.15 -8.76
C ILE A 107 4.16 22.22 -9.27
N PRO A 108 4.05 23.50 -8.85
CA PRO A 108 5.02 24.54 -9.22
C PRO A 108 6.47 24.17 -8.84
N GLU A 109 7.44 24.57 -9.67
CA GLU A 109 8.87 24.24 -9.49
C GLU A 109 9.43 24.63 -8.10
N GLU A 110 8.84 25.62 -7.43
CA GLU A 110 9.28 26.08 -6.10
C GLU A 110 9.03 25.06 -4.98
N HIS A 111 8.16 24.06 -5.21
CA HIS A 111 7.86 22.98 -4.27
C HIS A 111 8.39 21.61 -4.74
N ASP A 112 9.10 21.54 -5.87
CA ASP A 112 9.57 20.29 -6.49
C ASP A 112 10.59 19.55 -5.61
N ASP A 113 11.43 20.27 -4.86
CA ASP A 113 12.48 19.69 -4.01
C ASP A 113 11.96 18.74 -2.91
N THR A 114 10.66 18.80 -2.56
CA THR A 114 10.03 17.93 -1.57
C THR A 114 9.24 16.77 -2.18
N ILE A 115 9.06 16.77 -3.50
CA ILE A 115 8.29 15.75 -4.22
C ILE A 115 9.19 14.59 -4.61
N PHE A 116 8.78 13.39 -4.22
CA PHE A 116 9.49 12.17 -4.56
C PHE A 116 9.09 11.64 -5.95
N PHE A 117 7.81 11.70 -6.28
CA PHE A 117 7.26 11.14 -7.50
C PHE A 117 6.01 11.91 -7.95
N TYR A 118 5.77 11.94 -9.25
CA TYR A 118 4.64 12.63 -9.87
C TYR A 118 3.66 11.64 -10.48
N CYS A 119 2.39 11.80 -10.17
CA CYS A 119 1.26 11.12 -10.79
C CYS A 119 0.36 12.14 -11.48
N ASP A 120 -0.23 11.76 -12.60
CA ASP A 120 -1.17 12.63 -13.33
C ASP A 120 -2.62 12.50 -12.81
N SER A 121 -2.89 11.52 -11.96
CA SER A 121 -4.22 11.26 -11.40
C SER A 121 -4.19 10.38 -10.15
N LEU A 122 -5.32 10.34 -9.43
CA LEU A 122 -5.55 9.36 -8.36
C LEU A 122 -5.42 7.91 -8.85
N SER A 123 -5.80 7.62 -10.11
CA SER A 123 -5.69 6.27 -10.68
C SER A 123 -4.24 5.86 -10.85
N ASP A 124 -3.38 6.78 -11.30
CA ASP A 124 -1.95 6.52 -11.46
C ASP A 124 -1.29 6.32 -10.10
N PHE A 125 -1.67 7.13 -9.11
CA PHE A 125 -1.23 6.94 -7.73
C PHE A 125 -1.66 5.58 -7.17
N MET A 126 -2.91 5.15 -7.38
CA MET A 126 -3.36 3.82 -6.98
C MET A 126 -2.60 2.69 -7.68
N ALA A 127 -2.16 2.88 -8.93
CA ALA A 127 -1.37 1.89 -9.64
C ALA A 127 0.03 1.67 -9.00
N LEU A 128 0.57 2.65 -8.27
CA LEU A 128 1.82 2.50 -7.52
C LEU A 128 1.71 1.51 -6.35
N ALA A 129 0.50 1.13 -5.94
CA ALA A 129 0.28 0.06 -4.97
C ALA A 129 0.37 -1.36 -5.58
N GLU A 130 0.43 -1.47 -6.91
CA GLU A 130 0.60 -2.75 -7.61
C GLU A 130 2.06 -2.99 -8.00
N TYR A 131 2.37 -4.23 -8.38
CA TYR A 131 3.68 -4.55 -8.93
C TYR A 131 3.82 -3.98 -10.37
N GLY A 132 4.21 -2.71 -10.45
CA GLY A 132 4.43 -1.98 -11.71
C GLY A 132 5.89 -1.95 -12.18
N GLY A 133 6.19 -1.01 -13.07
CA GLY A 133 7.53 -0.79 -13.63
C GLY A 133 8.50 -0.02 -12.72
N GLU A 134 7.99 0.72 -11.74
CA GLU A 134 8.80 1.52 -10.82
C GLU A 134 9.66 0.66 -9.88
N ASP A 135 10.72 1.21 -9.30
CA ASP A 135 11.60 0.47 -8.38
C ASP A 135 11.06 0.37 -6.94
N PHE A 136 9.84 0.88 -6.70
CA PHE A 136 9.18 0.89 -5.41
C PHE A 136 7.70 0.48 -5.52
N ILE A 137 7.05 0.25 -4.38
CA ILE A 137 5.60 0.01 -4.26
C ILE A 137 5.07 0.85 -3.10
N VAL A 138 3.94 1.52 -3.28
CA VAL A 138 3.20 2.19 -2.21
C VAL A 138 2.46 1.15 -1.37
N THR A 139 2.77 1.11 -0.08
CA THR A 139 2.15 0.15 0.87
C THR A 139 1.17 0.81 1.83
N GLU A 140 1.23 2.12 2.00
CA GLU A 140 0.29 2.87 2.83
C GLU A 140 0.19 4.32 2.36
N CYS A 141 -1.01 4.90 2.45
CA CYS A 141 -1.24 6.34 2.30
C CYS A 141 -1.67 6.88 3.66
N PHE A 142 -0.90 7.78 4.25
CA PHE A 142 -1.19 8.31 5.58
C PHE A 142 -2.27 9.37 5.54
N ASN A 143 -2.12 10.35 4.65
CA ASN A 143 -3.04 11.46 4.45
C ASN A 143 -2.84 12.12 3.09
N PHE A 144 -3.83 12.92 2.72
CA PHE A 144 -3.79 13.83 1.58
C PHE A 144 -3.69 15.27 2.07
N THR A 145 -3.01 16.12 1.30
CA THR A 145 -2.87 17.54 1.59
C THR A 145 -2.84 18.40 0.32
N ASN A 146 -2.95 19.71 0.51
CA ASN A 146 -2.68 20.73 -0.50
C ASN A 146 -1.41 21.49 -0.10
N LEU A 147 -0.75 22.12 -1.07
CA LEU A 147 0.45 22.94 -0.83
C LEU A 147 0.17 24.07 0.18
N GLU A 148 -1.04 24.62 0.16
CA GLU A 148 -1.44 25.72 1.04
C GLU A 148 -1.74 25.27 2.49
N ASN A 149 -1.84 23.96 2.75
CA ASN A 149 -2.23 23.39 4.04
C ASN A 149 -1.06 22.72 4.80
N GLU A 150 0.19 22.98 4.40
CA GLU A 150 1.37 22.64 5.21
C GLU A 150 1.47 23.59 6.43
N GLU A 151 0.62 23.39 7.44
CA GLU A 151 0.78 23.98 8.79
C GLU A 151 1.52 23.05 9.76
#